data_AF-A0A958PZG8-F1
#
_entry.id   AF-A0A958PZG8-F1
#
_cell.length_a   1.000
_cell.length_b   1.000
_cell.length_c   1.000
_cell.angle_alpha   90.00
_cell.angle_beta   90.00
_cell.angle_gamma   90.00
#
_symmetry.space_group_name_H-M   'P 1'
#
loop_
_entity.id
_entity.type
_entity.pdbx_description
1 polymer ?
#
loop_
_entity_poly.entity_id
_entity_poly.type
_entity_poly.pdbx_seq_one_letter_code
_entity_poly.pdbx_strand_id
1 'polypeptide(L)'
;MKKCFIFVGWILALSLLGCEHARLSIGGNPTTPYHKELAKQTRAKKLYGLEEVLYETDITYFSDQLRDRYIDEYLRVFAPEEPDRNKFITQQKEDQKEYTEFIVCHFTSSIDSTDLKSAESSKVWDFFLFPDGEGKGIRPLSIDIIKKSTRSEYFYPQATAWSKIYKLRFPRVRAQSFTLEMFGPVRNIDFQWKNIGA
;
A
#
# COMPACT_ATOMS: atom_id res chain seq x y z
N MET A 1 -23.92 -28.37 -44.88
CA MET A 1 -23.00 -29.06 -43.95
C MET A 1 -21.90 -28.06 -43.55
N LYS A 2 -22.13 -27.07 -42.68
CA LYS A 2 -22.07 -27.08 -41.19
C LYS A 2 -20.80 -27.68 -40.57
N LYS A 3 -19.60 -27.25 -40.99
CA LYS A 3 -18.34 -27.40 -40.24
C LYS A 3 -17.36 -26.27 -40.59
N CYS A 4 -17.44 -25.12 -39.93
CA CYS A 4 -16.33 -24.13 -39.98
C CYS A 4 -16.31 -23.11 -38.83
N PHE A 5 -17.23 -23.16 -37.86
CA PHE A 5 -17.42 -22.06 -36.90
C PHE A 5 -16.90 -22.31 -35.48
N ILE A 6 -16.20 -23.42 -35.22
CA ILE A 6 -15.87 -23.83 -33.84
C ILE A 6 -14.42 -23.46 -33.44
N PHE A 7 -13.54 -23.12 -34.38
CA PHE A 7 -12.10 -22.95 -34.06
C PHE A 7 -11.67 -21.54 -33.63
N VAL A 8 -12.48 -20.51 -33.88
CA VAL A 8 -12.12 -19.11 -33.56
C VAL A 8 -12.42 -18.77 -32.08
N GLY A 9 -13.31 -19.51 -31.42
CA GLY A 9 -13.70 -19.26 -30.02
C GLY A 9 -12.63 -19.61 -28.99
N TRP A 10 -11.66 -20.47 -29.32
CA TRP A 10 -10.63 -20.91 -28.37
C TRP A 10 -9.42 -19.98 -28.28
N ILE A 11 -9.16 -19.16 -29.31
CA ILE A 11 -8.02 -18.22 -29.31
C ILE A 11 -8.35 -16.95 -28.49
N LEU A 12 -9.62 -16.57 -28.38
CA LEU A 12 -10.04 -15.41 -27.58
C LEU A 12 -10.08 -15.68 -26.06
N ALA A 13 -10.03 -16.93 -25.63
CA ALA A 13 -10.08 -17.29 -24.20
C ALA A 13 -8.71 -17.27 -23.51
N LEU A 14 -7.60 -17.18 -24.26
CA LEU A 14 -6.24 -17.19 -23.70
C LEU A 14 -5.64 -15.80 -23.42
N SER A 15 -6.29 -14.71 -23.84
CA SER A 15 -5.77 -13.34 -23.68
C SER A 15 -6.12 -12.66 -22.36
N LEU A 16 -6.83 -13.35 -21.44
CA LEU A 16 -7.17 -12.84 -20.11
C LEU A 16 -6.26 -13.34 -18.98
N LEU A 17 -5.18 -14.09 -19.29
CA LEU A 17 -4.09 -14.31 -18.34
C LEU A 17 -3.21 -13.05 -18.30
N GLY A 18 -3.77 -12.02 -17.66
CA GLY A 18 -3.05 -10.81 -17.30
C GLY A 18 -1.78 -11.19 -16.56
N CYS A 19 -0.67 -10.65 -17.04
CA CYS A 19 0.65 -10.84 -16.48
C CYS A 19 0.69 -10.18 -15.09
N GLU A 20 0.36 -10.93 -14.04
CA GLU A 20 0.65 -10.54 -12.67
C GLU A 20 2.18 -10.58 -12.53
N HIS A 21 2.84 -9.42 -12.68
CA HIS A 21 4.27 -9.29 -12.44
C HIS A 21 4.54 -9.57 -10.95
N ALA A 22 4.80 -10.83 -10.64
CA ALA A 22 5.30 -11.24 -9.34
C ALA A 22 6.63 -10.52 -9.12
N ARG A 23 6.62 -9.50 -8.26
CA ARG A 23 7.85 -8.87 -7.79
C ARG A 23 8.62 -9.91 -6.98
N LEU A 24 9.70 -10.42 -7.57
CA LEU A 24 10.69 -11.22 -6.87
C LEU A 24 11.38 -10.33 -5.82
N SER A 25 10.97 -10.47 -4.57
CA SER A 25 11.74 -10.00 -3.42
C SER A 25 12.96 -10.93 -3.28
N ILE A 26 14.15 -10.39 -3.52
CA ILE A 26 15.44 -11.07 -3.30
C ILE A 26 15.56 -11.25 -1.79
N GLY A 27 15.13 -12.42 -1.29
CA GLY A 27 15.03 -12.72 0.15
C GLY A 27 13.91 -13.70 0.50
N GLY A 28 12.95 -13.92 -0.40
CA GLY A 28 11.78 -14.77 -0.14
C GLY A 28 10.87 -14.14 0.89
N ASN A 29 9.83 -13.43 0.44
CA ASN A 29 8.86 -12.85 1.38
C ASN A 29 8.28 -13.96 2.27
N PRO A 30 8.19 -13.76 3.61
CA PRO A 30 7.59 -14.75 4.49
C PRO A 30 6.18 -15.04 3.98
N THR A 31 5.82 -16.30 3.80
CA THR A 31 4.52 -16.70 3.18
C THR A 31 3.39 -16.80 4.21
N THR A 32 3.43 -15.97 5.26
CA THR A 32 2.42 -16.00 6.33
C THR A 32 1.10 -15.39 5.85
N PRO A 33 -0.03 -15.68 6.52
CA PRO A 33 -1.32 -15.08 6.17
C PRO A 33 -1.28 -13.54 6.12
N TYR A 34 -0.50 -12.92 7.00
CA TYR A 34 -0.28 -11.47 7.00
C TYR A 34 0.36 -10.99 5.69
N HIS A 35 1.47 -11.58 5.27
CA HIS A 35 2.18 -11.14 4.06
C HIS A 35 1.37 -11.36 2.78
N LYS A 36 0.55 -12.41 2.73
CA LYS A 36 -0.38 -12.64 1.61
C LYS A 36 -1.43 -11.54 1.54
N GLU A 37 -2.04 -11.18 2.68
CA GLU A 37 -3.01 -10.08 2.72
C GLU A 37 -2.35 -8.72 2.45
N LEU A 38 -1.14 -8.50 2.96
CA LEU A 38 -0.35 -7.31 2.70
C LEU A 38 -0.13 -7.12 1.20
N ALA A 39 0.32 -8.18 0.50
CA ALA A 39 0.54 -8.15 -0.94
C ALA A 39 -0.76 -7.83 -1.70
N LYS A 40 -1.88 -8.46 -1.33
CA LYS A 40 -3.21 -8.21 -1.92
C LYS A 40 -3.65 -6.74 -1.78
N GLN A 41 -3.35 -6.13 -0.63
CA GLN A 41 -3.70 -4.73 -0.35
C GLN A 41 -2.67 -3.71 -0.87
N THR A 42 -1.56 -4.16 -1.45
CA THR A 42 -0.50 -3.27 -1.93
C THR A 42 -0.69 -2.92 -3.41
N ARG A 43 -0.48 -1.65 -3.74
CA ARG A 43 -0.46 -1.11 -5.10
C ARG A 43 0.87 -0.43 -5.32
N ALA A 44 1.48 -0.72 -6.46
CA ALA A 44 2.87 -0.42 -6.73
C ALA A 44 2.98 0.37 -8.03
N LYS A 45 3.65 1.52 -8.00
CA LYS A 45 3.92 2.35 -9.18
C LYS A 45 5.38 2.80 -9.20
N LYS A 46 5.93 2.87 -10.42
CA LYS A 46 7.27 3.39 -10.69
C LYS A 46 7.16 4.45 -11.78
N LEU A 47 7.80 5.60 -11.58
CA LEU A 47 8.02 6.58 -12.63
C LEU A 47 9.47 6.49 -13.09
N TYR A 48 9.65 6.36 -14.39
CA TYR A 48 10.94 6.35 -15.05
C TYR A 48 11.20 7.70 -15.72
N GLY A 49 12.44 8.16 -15.60
CA GLY A 49 13.04 9.15 -16.49
C GLY A 49 13.66 8.45 -17.70
N LEU A 50 14.52 9.18 -18.44
CA LEU A 50 15.21 8.61 -19.60
C LEU A 50 16.18 7.49 -19.23
N GLU A 51 16.90 7.64 -18.11
CA GLU A 51 17.98 6.72 -17.72
C GLU A 51 17.85 6.19 -16.28
N GLU A 52 16.85 6.65 -15.53
CA GLU A 52 16.74 6.38 -14.08
C GLU A 52 15.29 6.22 -13.61
N VAL A 53 15.11 5.62 -12.43
CA VAL A 53 13.82 5.62 -11.72
C VAL A 53 13.72 6.92 -10.93
N LEU A 54 12.80 7.80 -11.33
CA LEU A 54 12.57 9.08 -10.65
C LEU A 54 11.93 8.87 -9.28
N TYR A 55 10.91 8.01 -9.23
CA TYR A 55 10.35 7.54 -7.97
C TYR A 55 9.70 6.17 -8.08
N GLU A 56 9.77 5.42 -6.99
CA GLU A 56 9.13 4.12 -6.79
C GLU A 56 8.30 4.19 -5.53
N THR A 57 7.01 3.89 -5.64
CA THR A 57 6.08 4.02 -4.52
C THR A 57 5.19 2.79 -4.46
N ASP A 58 5.24 2.13 -3.30
CA ASP A 58 4.34 1.05 -2.94
C ASP A 58 3.45 1.51 -1.81
N ILE A 59 2.14 1.48 -2.03
CA ILE A 59 1.15 1.89 -1.04
C ILE A 59 0.29 0.68 -0.68
N THR A 60 0.18 0.42 0.61
CA THR A 60 -0.68 -0.61 1.16
C THR A 60 -1.84 0.04 1.89
N TYR A 61 -3.06 -0.31 1.50
CA TYR A 61 -4.24 0.04 2.29
C TYR A 61 -4.33 -0.87 3.52
N PHE A 62 -4.36 -0.28 4.73
CA PHE A 62 -4.46 -1.03 5.97
C PHE A 62 -5.92 -1.37 6.31
N SER A 63 -6.48 -2.30 5.54
CA SER A 63 -7.86 -2.77 5.70
C SER A 63 -8.09 -3.46 7.05
N ASP A 64 -9.35 -3.56 7.47
CA ASP A 64 -9.76 -4.27 8.69
C ASP A 64 -9.21 -5.72 8.70
N GLN A 65 -9.32 -6.41 7.55
CA GLN A 65 -8.76 -7.76 7.38
C GLN A 65 -7.23 -7.79 7.53
N LEU A 66 -6.52 -6.84 6.91
CA LEU A 66 -5.07 -6.77 7.03
C LEU A 66 -4.65 -6.45 8.47
N ARG A 67 -5.39 -5.59 9.18
CA ARG A 67 -5.10 -5.26 10.56
C ARG A 67 -5.25 -6.45 11.49
N ASP A 68 -6.31 -7.24 11.33
CA ASP A 68 -6.48 -8.46 12.13
C ASP A 68 -5.31 -9.42 11.91
N ARG A 69 -4.88 -9.61 10.65
CA ARG A 69 -3.69 -10.41 10.34
C ARG A 69 -2.40 -9.82 10.90
N TYR A 70 -2.28 -8.48 10.91
CA TYR A 70 -1.14 -7.80 11.49
C TYR A 70 -1.06 -8.03 13.00
N ILE A 71 -2.19 -7.94 13.70
CA ILE A 71 -2.26 -8.21 15.14
C ILE A 71 -1.83 -9.66 15.42
N ASP A 72 -2.42 -10.63 14.71
CA ASP A 72 -2.10 -12.04 14.88
C ASP A 72 -0.60 -12.31 14.68
N GLU A 73 -0.04 -11.76 13.60
CA GLU A 73 1.37 -11.95 13.26
C GLU A 73 2.31 -11.25 14.25
N TYR A 74 1.95 -10.04 14.69
CA TYR A 74 2.73 -9.30 15.69
C TYR A 74 2.81 -10.06 17.01
N LEU A 75 1.67 -10.56 17.48
CA LEU A 75 1.60 -11.34 18.72
C LEU A 75 2.34 -12.66 18.61
N ARG A 76 2.31 -13.31 17.43
CA ARG A 76 3.06 -14.54 17.18
C ARG A 76 4.58 -14.30 17.19
N VAL A 77 5.05 -13.21 16.57
CA VAL A 77 6.48 -12.94 16.39
C VAL A 77 7.13 -12.37 17.65
N PHE A 78 6.46 -11.44 18.34
CA PHE A 78 7.03 -10.76 19.50
C PHE A 78 6.57 -11.30 20.85
N ALA A 79 5.46 -12.06 20.88
CA ALA A 79 4.91 -12.66 22.09
C ALA A 79 4.95 -11.73 23.33
N PRO A 80 4.41 -10.50 23.24
CA PRO A 80 4.44 -9.57 24.36
C PRO A 80 3.69 -10.16 25.57
N GLU A 81 4.22 -9.92 26.77
CA GLU A 81 3.57 -10.31 28.02
C GLU A 81 2.32 -9.44 28.29
N GLU A 82 1.44 -9.91 29.16
CA GLU A 82 0.35 -9.08 29.69
C GLU A 82 0.92 -8.08 30.70
N PRO A 83 0.54 -6.79 30.69
CA PRO A 83 -0.63 -6.18 30.01
C PRO A 83 -0.35 -5.56 28.63
N ASP A 84 0.90 -5.59 28.14
CA ASP A 84 1.30 -4.93 26.90
C ASP A 84 0.60 -5.52 25.67
N ARG A 85 0.34 -6.83 25.70
CA ARG A 85 -0.47 -7.52 24.70
C ARG A 85 -1.86 -6.91 24.53
N ASN A 86 -2.62 -6.79 25.63
CA ASN A 86 -3.98 -6.23 25.57
C ASN A 86 -4.01 -4.75 25.19
N LYS A 87 -3.02 -3.98 25.65
CA LYS A 87 -2.86 -2.58 25.26
C LYS A 87 -2.61 -2.45 23.76
N PHE A 88 -1.73 -3.27 23.19
CA PHE A 88 -1.45 -3.28 21.76
C PHE A 88 -2.71 -3.62 20.93
N ILE A 89 -3.44 -4.67 21.28
CA ILE A 89 -4.66 -5.07 20.57
C ILE A 89 -5.71 -3.95 20.61
N THR A 90 -5.89 -3.34 21.79
CA THR A 90 -6.87 -2.25 21.98
C THR A 90 -6.51 -1.05 21.11
N GLN A 91 -5.25 -0.62 21.14
CA GLN A 91 -4.78 0.49 20.30
C GLN A 91 -5.00 0.21 18.81
N GLN A 92 -4.69 -1.01 18.33
CA GLN A 92 -4.91 -1.34 16.93
C GLN A 92 -6.40 -1.26 16.53
N LYS A 93 -7.31 -1.71 17.41
CA LYS A 93 -8.75 -1.64 17.16
C LYS A 93 -9.29 -0.21 17.22
N GLU A 94 -8.74 0.63 18.08
CA GLU A 94 -9.07 2.07 18.14
C GLU A 94 -8.61 2.78 16.87
N ASP A 95 -7.34 2.61 16.47
CA ASP A 95 -6.79 3.14 15.22
C ASP A 95 -7.67 2.75 14.03
N GLN A 96 -8.12 1.49 13.98
CA GLN A 96 -9.02 1.01 12.92
C GLN A 96 -10.34 1.78 12.89
N LYS A 97 -10.94 2.06 14.05
CA LYS A 97 -12.24 2.73 14.13
C LYS A 97 -12.13 4.19 13.70
N GLU A 98 -11.05 4.85 14.08
CA GLU A 98 -10.86 6.30 13.90
C GLU A 98 -10.31 6.68 12.53
N TYR A 99 -9.45 5.84 11.94
CA TYR A 99 -8.67 6.22 10.76
C TYR A 99 -8.85 5.27 9.58
N THR A 100 -8.73 5.84 8.38
CA THR A 100 -8.35 5.11 7.17
C THR A 100 -6.83 5.23 7.03
N GLU A 101 -6.10 4.12 7.18
CA GLU A 101 -4.64 4.12 7.21
C GLU A 101 -4.02 3.54 5.93
N PHE A 102 -2.89 4.12 5.52
CA PHE A 102 -2.05 3.61 4.44
C PHE A 102 -0.60 3.51 4.90
N ILE A 103 0.08 2.44 4.48
CA ILE A 103 1.54 2.33 4.60
C ILE A 103 2.14 2.64 3.25
N VAL A 104 3.08 3.58 3.20
CA VAL A 104 3.72 4.04 1.97
C VAL A 104 5.22 3.75 2.06
N CYS A 105 5.71 2.90 1.17
CA CYS A 105 7.14 2.70 0.94
C CYS A 105 7.53 3.52 -0.29
N HIS A 106 8.29 4.60 -0.08
CA HIS A 106 8.62 5.56 -1.12
C HIS A 106 10.13 5.69 -1.29
N PHE A 107 10.58 5.62 -2.54
CA PHE A 107 11.92 5.95 -3.00
C PHE A 107 11.84 7.05 -4.05
N THR A 108 12.79 7.97 -4.01
CA THR A 108 12.99 9.03 -5.01
C THR A 108 14.49 9.19 -5.25
N SER A 109 14.88 9.45 -6.50
CA SER A 109 16.27 9.73 -6.86
C SER A 109 16.68 11.17 -6.53
N SER A 110 15.71 12.08 -6.35
CA SER A 110 15.98 13.49 -6.05
C SER A 110 16.18 13.71 -4.56
N ILE A 111 17.39 14.16 -4.19
CA ILE A 111 17.84 14.31 -2.80
C ILE A 111 16.96 15.29 -2.00
N ASP A 112 16.46 16.35 -2.64
CA ASP A 112 15.64 17.40 -2.03
C ASP A 112 14.18 16.96 -1.79
N SER A 113 13.78 15.83 -2.38
CA SER A 113 12.41 15.30 -2.33
C SER A 113 12.27 14.06 -1.44
N THR A 114 13.35 13.67 -0.76
CA THR A 114 13.46 12.36 -0.08
C THR A 114 12.59 12.23 1.17
N ASP A 115 12.06 13.31 1.74
CA ASP A 115 11.31 13.23 3.01
C ASP A 115 9.88 13.75 2.94
N LEU A 116 8.89 12.88 2.73
CA LEU A 116 7.47 13.26 2.68
C LEU A 116 6.94 14.04 3.91
N LYS A 117 7.67 14.07 5.03
CA LYS A 117 7.26 14.76 6.27
C LYS A 117 7.89 16.16 6.46
N SER A 118 8.95 16.51 5.74
CA SER A 118 9.61 17.80 5.98
C SER A 118 8.72 18.98 5.56
N ALA A 119 8.84 20.13 6.23
CA ALA A 119 8.07 21.35 5.90
C ALA A 119 8.36 21.87 4.47
N GLU A 120 9.49 21.50 3.89
CA GLU A 120 9.84 21.79 2.50
C GLU A 120 9.24 20.76 1.55
N SER A 121 9.17 19.49 1.97
CA SER A 121 8.59 18.41 1.17
C SER A 121 7.07 18.37 1.19
N SER A 122 6.39 18.93 2.20
CA SER A 122 4.94 19.17 2.14
C SER A 122 4.55 20.23 1.09
N LYS A 123 5.52 20.92 0.50
CA LYS A 123 5.32 21.79 -0.68
C LYS A 123 5.52 21.04 -2.01
N VAL A 124 6.10 19.85 -1.96
CA VAL A 124 6.49 19.04 -3.13
C VAL A 124 5.60 17.82 -3.29
N TRP A 125 5.17 17.24 -2.17
CA TRP A 125 4.35 16.04 -2.12
C TRP A 125 3.06 16.31 -1.36
N ASP A 126 1.93 15.98 -2.00
CA ASP A 126 0.60 16.15 -1.43
C ASP A 126 -0.18 14.84 -1.62
N PHE A 127 -0.96 14.44 -0.61
CA PHE A 127 -1.78 13.24 -0.66
C PHE A 127 -3.26 13.60 -0.54
N PHE A 128 -4.07 13.02 -1.41
CA PHE A 128 -5.52 13.17 -1.38
C PHE A 128 -6.21 11.82 -1.52
N LEU A 129 -7.10 11.53 -0.59
CA LEU A 129 -7.98 10.37 -0.67
C LEU A 129 -9.32 10.80 -1.28
N PHE A 130 -9.73 10.11 -2.34
CA PHE A 130 -10.99 10.29 -3.03
C PHE A 130 -11.86 9.04 -2.85
N PRO A 131 -12.87 9.07 -1.97
CA PRO A 131 -13.89 8.03 -1.89
C PRO A 131 -14.73 8.02 -3.17
N ASP A 132 -15.07 6.86 -3.70
CA ASP A 132 -15.93 6.77 -4.90
C ASP A 132 -17.28 7.45 -4.65
N GLY A 133 -17.70 8.30 -5.60
CA GLY A 133 -18.93 9.09 -5.50
C GLY A 133 -18.75 10.46 -4.84
N GLU A 134 -17.58 10.76 -4.27
CA GLU A 134 -17.27 12.07 -3.69
C GLU A 134 -16.31 12.87 -4.61
N GLY A 135 -16.68 14.11 -4.93
CA GLY A 135 -15.87 15.00 -5.77
C GLY A 135 -14.77 15.76 -5.02
N LYS A 136 -14.62 15.54 -3.71
CA LYS A 136 -13.68 16.30 -2.86
C LYS A 136 -12.59 15.40 -2.31
N GLY A 137 -11.34 15.74 -2.59
CA GLY A 137 -10.18 15.07 -2.02
C GLY A 137 -10.02 15.38 -0.53
N ILE A 138 -9.77 14.34 0.26
CA ILE A 138 -9.52 14.42 1.71
C ILE A 138 -8.01 14.40 1.94
N ARG A 139 -7.47 15.38 2.67
CA ARG A 139 -6.05 15.41 3.06
C ARG A 139 -5.78 14.49 4.27
N PRO A 140 -4.57 13.95 4.44
CA PRO A 140 -4.22 13.18 5.62
C PRO A 140 -4.22 14.08 6.87
N LEU A 141 -4.65 13.52 8.00
CA LEU A 141 -4.50 14.09 9.34
C LEU A 141 -3.04 14.03 9.81
N SER A 142 -2.33 12.94 9.47
CA SER A 142 -0.92 12.80 9.78
C SER A 142 -0.16 12.00 8.72
N ILE A 143 1.14 12.32 8.59
CA ILE A 143 2.12 11.56 7.83
C ILE A 143 3.28 11.28 8.78
N ASP A 144 3.45 10.03 9.18
CA ASP A 144 4.40 9.60 10.19
C ASP A 144 5.45 8.66 9.62
N ILE A 145 6.73 8.97 9.84
CA ILE A 145 7.83 8.11 9.38
C ILE A 145 7.97 6.90 10.30
N ILE A 146 8.00 5.70 9.72
CA ILE A 146 8.33 4.46 10.41
C ILE A 146 9.83 4.23 10.24
N LYS A 147 10.57 4.27 11.35
CA LYS A 147 12.02 4.01 11.35
C LYS A 147 12.29 2.57 10.90
N LYS A 148 13.24 2.43 9.97
CA LYS A 148 13.68 1.12 9.49
C LYS A 148 14.40 0.37 10.60
N SER A 149 14.04 -0.89 10.73
CA SER A 149 14.56 -1.87 11.68
C SER A 149 14.24 -3.26 11.13
N THR A 150 14.90 -4.29 11.65
CA THR A 150 14.58 -5.69 11.29
C THR A 150 13.09 -5.99 11.49
N ARG A 151 12.47 -5.40 12.51
CA ARG A 151 11.02 -5.49 12.74
C ARG A 151 10.22 -4.86 11.59
N SER A 152 10.47 -3.60 11.25
CA SER A 152 9.69 -2.95 10.20
C SER A 152 9.91 -3.59 8.83
N GLU A 153 11.12 -4.07 8.55
CA GLU A 153 11.46 -4.77 7.31
C GLU A 153 10.74 -6.12 7.21
N TYR A 154 10.57 -6.82 8.33
CA TYR A 154 9.73 -8.01 8.39
C TYR A 154 8.27 -7.70 8.03
N PHE A 155 7.68 -6.68 8.66
CA PHE A 155 6.26 -6.36 8.42
C PHE A 155 6.00 -5.65 7.08
N TYR A 156 7.00 -4.99 6.50
CA TYR A 156 6.87 -4.23 5.27
C TYR A 156 8.00 -4.62 4.28
N PRO A 157 8.01 -5.86 3.79
CA PRO A 157 9.10 -6.35 2.94
C PRO A 157 9.14 -5.71 1.55
N GLN A 158 8.11 -4.96 1.16
CA GLN A 158 8.14 -4.10 -0.04
C GLN A 158 9.10 -2.91 0.12
N ALA A 159 9.49 -2.56 1.36
CA ALA A 159 10.48 -1.52 1.59
C ALA A 159 11.87 -1.99 1.14
N THR A 160 12.39 -1.38 0.08
CA THR A 160 13.78 -1.56 -0.38
C THR A 160 14.77 -0.88 0.59
N ALA A 161 16.06 -1.20 0.50
CA ALA A 161 17.13 -0.56 1.28
C ALA A 161 17.11 0.98 1.19
N TRP A 162 16.70 1.53 0.04
CA TRP A 162 16.69 2.97 -0.24
C TRP A 162 15.35 3.65 0.02
N SER A 163 14.27 2.88 0.11
CA SER A 163 12.96 3.43 0.42
C SER A 163 12.83 3.84 1.89
N LYS A 164 12.03 4.88 2.14
CA LYS A 164 11.50 5.24 3.46
C LYS A 164 10.09 4.71 3.61
N ILE A 165 9.69 4.42 4.85
CA ILE A 165 8.38 3.89 5.20
C ILE A 165 7.60 4.98 5.92
N TYR A 166 6.37 5.23 5.49
CA TYR A 166 5.47 6.20 6.07
C TYR A 166 4.13 5.57 6.41
N LYS A 167 3.48 6.09 7.44
CA LYS A 167 2.09 5.83 7.78
C LYS A 167 1.29 7.10 7.54
N LEU A 168 0.30 7.01 6.67
CA LEU A 168 -0.65 8.08 6.41
C LEU A 168 -1.94 7.76 7.13
N ARG A 169 -2.50 8.74 7.85
CA ARG A 169 -3.80 8.62 8.52
C ARG A 169 -4.77 9.63 7.94
N PHE A 170 -5.91 9.16 7.46
CA PHE A 170 -7.04 9.99 7.04
C PHE A 170 -8.19 9.83 8.04
N PRO A 171 -9.15 10.76 8.10
CA PRO A 171 -10.41 10.50 8.79
C PRO A 171 -11.03 9.19 8.29
N ARG A 172 -11.69 8.41 9.15
CA ARG A 172 -12.33 7.17 8.73
C ARG A 172 -13.30 7.41 7.59
N VAL A 173 -13.02 6.78 6.45
CA VAL A 173 -13.89 6.74 5.27
C VAL A 173 -14.49 5.34 5.17
N ARG A 174 -15.81 5.26 4.94
CA ARG A 174 -16.52 4.01 4.66
C ARG A 174 -16.98 4.01 3.20
N ALA A 175 -16.08 3.65 2.30
CA ALA A 175 -16.35 3.51 0.88
C ALA A 175 -15.93 2.12 0.39
N GLN A 176 -16.64 1.60 -0.60
CA GLN A 176 -16.31 0.30 -1.24
C GLN A 176 -15.11 0.42 -2.19
N SER A 177 -14.76 1.65 -2.55
CA SER A 177 -13.66 1.97 -3.44
C SER A 177 -13.16 3.37 -3.13
N PHE A 178 -11.87 3.56 -3.33
CA PHE A 178 -11.25 4.87 -3.24
C PHE A 178 -10.00 4.92 -4.11
N THR A 179 -9.65 6.15 -4.46
CA THR A 179 -8.40 6.50 -5.12
C THR A 179 -7.56 7.32 -4.18
N LEU A 180 -6.32 6.90 -3.93
CA LEU A 180 -5.32 7.73 -3.26
C LEU A 180 -4.45 8.37 -4.34
N GLU A 181 -4.50 9.68 -4.45
CA GLU A 181 -3.63 10.44 -5.34
C GLU A 181 -2.46 11.02 -4.56
N MET A 182 -1.25 10.81 -5.09
CA MET A 182 -0.01 11.40 -4.63
C MET A 182 0.44 12.40 -5.69
N PHE A 183 0.39 13.67 -5.34
CA PHE A 183 0.90 14.78 -6.14
C PHE A 183 2.40 14.86 -5.90
N GLY A 184 3.15 14.96 -6.99
CA GLY A 184 4.61 15.03 -6.96
C GLY A 184 5.15 16.10 -7.90
N PRO A 185 6.47 16.37 -7.84
CA PRO A 185 7.09 17.48 -8.58
C PRO A 185 7.04 17.28 -10.10
N VAL A 186 7.10 16.04 -10.57
CA VAL A 186 7.11 15.72 -12.01
C VAL A 186 5.71 15.39 -12.53
N ARG A 187 4.95 14.59 -11.78
CA ARG A 187 3.65 14.07 -12.17
C ARG A 187 2.93 13.51 -10.94
N ASN A 188 1.60 13.52 -10.98
CA ASN A 188 0.75 12.85 -10.01
C ASN A 188 0.62 11.35 -10.30
N ILE A 189 0.58 10.55 -9.25
CA ILE A 189 0.30 9.12 -9.33
C ILE A 189 -0.90 8.75 -8.48
N ASP A 190 -1.84 8.03 -9.08
CA ASP A 190 -3.06 7.56 -8.40
C ASP A 190 -2.95 6.07 -8.03
N PHE A 191 -3.58 5.65 -6.94
CA PHE A 191 -3.63 4.26 -6.51
C PHE A 191 -5.08 3.90 -6.21
N GLN A 192 -5.59 2.85 -6.86
CA GLN A 192 -7.01 2.50 -6.79
C GLN A 192 -7.22 1.18 -6.04
N TRP A 193 -8.17 1.21 -5.10
CA TRP A 193 -8.70 0.02 -4.45
C TRP A 193 -10.20 -0.06 -4.75
N LYS A 194 -10.65 -1.25 -5.15
CA LYS A 194 -12.05 -1.53 -5.52
C LYS A 194 -12.56 -2.73 -4.75
N ASN A 195 -13.86 -2.76 -4.49
CA ASN A 195 -14.57 -3.85 -3.80
C ASN A 195 -14.01 -4.13 -2.38
N ILE A 196 -13.78 -3.07 -1.63
CA ILE A 196 -13.29 -3.12 -0.26
C ILE A 196 -14.47 -3.47 0.64
N GLY A 197 -14.57 -4.74 1.03
CA GLY A 197 -15.63 -5.23 1.93
C GLY A 197 -16.69 -6.13 1.29
N ALA A 198 -16.41 -6.74 0.13
CA ALA A 198 -17.18 -7.87 -0.40
C ALA A 198 -16.65 -9.21 0.13
#